data_AF-A0A968NPR8-F1
#
_entry.id   AF-A0A968NPR8-F1
#
_cell.length_a   1.000
_cell.length_b   1.000
_cell.length_c   1.000
_cell.angle_alpha   90.00
_cell.angle_beta   90.00
_cell.angle_gamma   90.00
#
_symmetry.space_group_name_H-M   'P 1'
#
loop_
_entity.id
_entity.type
_entity.pdbx_description
1 polymer ?
#
loop_
_entity_poly.entity_id
_entity_poly.type
_entity_poly.pdbx_seq_one_letter_code
_entity_poly.pdbx_strand_id
1 'polypeptide(L)'
;MYDKGNAIFRLRHAEHCTLQDCVLEASSGTGIRLDLYCQYNTVASNRLSHLGGTGILLSGYAPGLKDESKFNTVTNNYLHNVGEIYRHGPGIFIAQSGHNTISHNTIHDLGYSAMVISGCAPTSWRIMKP
;
A
#
# COMPACT_ATOMS: atom_id res chain seq x y z
N MET A 1 -11.80 5.50 -2.24
CA MET A 1 -10.44 5.29 -2.78
C MET A 1 -10.13 6.40 -3.78
N TYR A 2 -8.92 6.94 -3.77
CA TYR A 2 -8.42 7.86 -4.80
C TYR A 2 -7.69 7.07 -5.89
N ASP A 3 -8.35 6.92 -7.04
CA ASP A 3 -7.88 6.16 -8.19
C ASP A 3 -7.20 7.07 -9.23
N LYS A 4 -5.99 7.52 -8.90
CA LYS A 4 -5.10 8.21 -9.85
C LYS A 4 -3.69 7.62 -9.79
N GLY A 5 -2.99 7.66 -10.93
CA GLY A 5 -1.59 7.24 -11.00
C GLY A 5 -0.68 8.28 -10.33
N ASN A 6 -0.31 8.04 -9.08
CA ASN A 6 0.59 8.89 -8.31
C ASN A 6 1.68 8.09 -7.57
N ALA A 7 2.01 6.90 -8.09
CA ALA A 7 3.06 6.05 -7.55
C ALA A 7 4.12 5.75 -8.61
N ILE A 8 5.35 5.46 -8.17
CA ILE A 8 6.44 5.01 -9.04
C ILE A 8 6.03 3.69 -9.72
N PHE A 9 5.55 2.72 -8.93
CA PHE A 9 5.06 1.44 -9.43
C PHE A 9 3.63 1.19 -8.94
N ARG A 10 2.74 0.86 -9.86
CA ARG A 10 1.32 0.68 -9.58
C ARG A 10 0.78 -0.55 -10.27
N LEU A 11 0.28 -1.48 -9.47
CA LEU A 11 -0.56 -2.59 -9.92
C LEU A 11 -2.03 -2.22 -9.64
N ARG A 12 -2.88 -2.51 -10.61
CA ARG A 12 -4.31 -2.20 -10.56
C ARG A 12 -5.06 -3.33 -11.26
N HIS A 13 -6.00 -3.98 -10.56
CA HIS A 13 -6.68 -5.17 -11.07
C HIS A 13 -5.73 -6.29 -11.53
N ALA A 14 -4.59 -6.43 -10.84
CA ALA A 14 -3.53 -7.34 -11.23
C ALA A 14 -3.43 -8.49 -10.23
N GLU A 15 -3.09 -9.67 -10.73
CA GLU A 15 -2.89 -10.86 -9.92
C GLU A 15 -1.58 -11.56 -10.29
N HIS A 16 -1.01 -12.30 -9.34
CA HIS A 16 0.19 -13.11 -9.52
C HIS A 16 1.40 -12.35 -10.08
N CYS A 17 1.49 -11.05 -9.80
CA CYS A 17 2.64 -10.23 -10.16
C CYS A 17 3.65 -10.18 -9.03
N THR A 18 4.94 -10.15 -9.37
CA THR A 18 6.03 -9.98 -8.40
C THR A 18 6.87 -8.76 -8.75
N LEU A 19 7.06 -7.88 -7.78
CA LEU A 19 8.07 -6.81 -7.80
C LEU A 19 9.13 -7.15 -6.76
N GLN A 20 10.34 -7.47 -7.23
CA GLN A 20 11.43 -7.87 -6.34
C GLN A 20 12.76 -7.23 -6.69
N ASP A 21 13.63 -7.11 -5.69
CA ASP A 21 15.03 -6.68 -5.82
C ASP A 21 15.19 -5.34 -6.55
N CYS A 22 14.20 -4.45 -6.43
CA CYS A 22 14.20 -3.13 -7.06
C CYS A 22 14.59 -2.02 -6.08
N VAL A 23 15.09 -0.92 -6.63
CA VAL A 23 15.34 0.35 -5.91
C VAL A 23 14.36 1.40 -6.44
N LEU A 24 13.56 1.98 -5.55
CA LEU A 24 12.58 3.01 -5.84
C LEU A 24 12.89 4.24 -4.98
N GLU A 25 13.39 5.30 -5.58
CA GLU A 25 13.96 6.45 -4.87
C GLU A 25 13.54 7.79 -5.49
N ALA A 26 13.55 8.86 -4.69
CA ALA A 26 13.46 10.26 -5.13
C ALA A 26 12.20 10.57 -5.95
N SER A 27 11.03 10.19 -5.43
CA SER A 27 9.73 10.49 -6.03
C SER A 27 8.90 11.38 -5.12
N SER A 28 8.15 12.32 -5.70
CA SER A 28 7.21 13.15 -4.95
C SER A 28 5.96 12.38 -4.48
N GLY A 29 5.70 11.21 -5.07
CA GLY A 29 4.50 10.42 -4.85
C GLY A 29 4.71 9.21 -3.94
N THR A 30 3.81 8.24 -4.08
CA THR A 30 3.91 6.94 -3.39
C THR A 30 4.96 6.05 -4.06
N GLY A 31 5.63 5.17 -3.31
CA GLY A 31 6.54 4.19 -3.88
C GLY A 31 5.79 3.13 -4.70
N ILE A 32 5.08 2.25 -4.01
CA ILE A 32 4.38 1.10 -4.59
C ILE A 32 2.90 1.15 -4.24
N ARG A 33 2.03 0.88 -5.21
CA ARG A 33 0.58 0.75 -5.01
C ARG A 33 0.05 -0.57 -5.54
N LEU A 34 -0.73 -1.25 -4.70
CA LEU A 34 -1.58 -2.39 -5.02
C LEU A 34 -3.04 -1.93 -4.87
N ASP A 35 -3.69 -1.58 -5.98
CA ASP A 35 -5.01 -0.94 -5.97
C ASP A 35 -6.13 -1.85 -6.51
N LEU A 36 -7.34 -1.65 -5.97
CA LEU A 36 -8.58 -2.29 -6.41
C LEU A 36 -8.50 -3.82 -6.27
N TYR A 37 -8.72 -4.58 -7.34
CA TYR A 37 -8.71 -6.04 -7.32
C TYR A 37 -7.28 -6.60 -7.39
N CYS A 38 -6.35 -6.08 -6.57
CA CYS A 38 -5.00 -6.62 -6.51
C CYS A 38 -4.96 -7.82 -5.57
N GLN A 39 -4.63 -9.00 -6.10
CA GLN A 39 -4.57 -10.23 -5.30
C GLN A 39 -3.36 -11.09 -5.61
N TYR A 40 -2.87 -11.83 -4.61
CA TYR A 40 -1.77 -12.79 -4.76
C TYR A 40 -0.49 -12.19 -5.37
N ASN A 41 -0.30 -10.88 -5.23
CA ASN A 41 0.90 -10.21 -5.69
C ASN A 41 1.96 -10.21 -4.58
N THR A 42 3.22 -10.16 -5.00
CA THR A 42 4.38 -10.16 -4.11
C THR A 42 5.20 -8.89 -4.30
N VAL A 43 5.45 -8.18 -3.20
CA VAL A 43 6.39 -7.06 -3.12
C VAL A 43 7.50 -7.47 -2.16
N ALA A 44 8.65 -7.87 -2.69
CA ALA A 44 9.70 -8.52 -1.91
C ALA A 44 11.08 -7.90 -2.08
N SER A 45 11.86 -7.76 -1.02
CA SER A 45 13.29 -7.39 -1.11
C SER A 45 13.58 -6.06 -1.82
N ASN A 46 12.62 -5.13 -1.84
CA ASN A 46 12.80 -3.82 -2.48
C ASN A 46 13.36 -2.79 -1.49
N ARG A 47 14.07 -1.79 -2.02
CA ARG A 47 14.55 -0.62 -1.28
C ARG A 47 13.75 0.60 -1.70
N LEU A 48 13.13 1.27 -0.74
CA LEU A 48 12.32 2.47 -0.97
C LEU A 48 12.87 3.61 -0.11
N SER A 49 13.23 4.72 -0.73
CA SER A 49 13.83 5.88 -0.04
C SER A 49 13.42 7.22 -0.65
N HIS A 50 13.48 8.28 0.15
CA HIS A 50 13.24 9.66 -0.29
C HIS A 50 11.93 9.82 -1.07
N LEU A 51 10.85 9.32 -0.46
CA LEU A 51 9.51 9.34 -1.03
C LEU A 51 8.69 10.48 -0.42
N GLY A 52 8.06 11.27 -1.27
CA GLY A 52 7.19 12.37 -0.86
C GLY A 52 5.89 11.88 -0.22
N GLY A 53 5.36 10.74 -0.66
CA GLY A 53 4.14 10.13 -0.13
C GLY A 53 4.37 8.84 0.66
N THR A 54 3.36 7.98 0.67
CA THR A 54 3.41 6.63 1.29
C THR A 54 4.47 5.74 0.64
N GLY A 55 5.09 4.85 1.41
CA GLY A 55 6.04 3.86 0.87
C GLY A 55 5.32 2.81 0.03
N ILE A 56 4.57 1.93 0.68
CA ILE A 56 3.77 0.87 0.04
C ILE A 56 2.31 1.01 0.47
N LEU A 57 1.39 1.11 -0.49
CA LEU A 57 -0.04 1.22 -0.24
C LEU A 57 -0.78 0.01 -0.84
N LEU A 58 -1.52 -0.70 0.02
CA LEU A 58 -2.50 -1.70 -0.37
C LEU A 58 -3.87 -1.06 -0.19
N SER A 59 -4.60 -0.87 -1.29
CA SER A 59 -5.89 -0.19 -1.26
C SER A 59 -6.96 -0.98 -2.00
N GLY A 60 -8.05 -1.31 -1.33
CA GLY A 60 -9.28 -1.83 -1.94
C GLY A 60 -10.37 -0.75 -2.03
N TYR A 61 -11.48 -1.08 -2.71
CA TYR A 61 -12.63 -0.18 -2.73
C TYR A 61 -13.31 -0.08 -1.35
N ALA A 62 -14.15 0.94 -1.15
CA ALA A 62 -15.00 1.05 0.04
C ALA A 62 -15.84 -0.24 0.22
N PRO A 63 -16.26 -0.59 1.45
CA PRO A 63 -17.01 -1.81 1.70
C PRO A 63 -18.21 -1.88 0.76
N GLY A 64 -18.31 -3.00 0.04
CA GLY A 64 -19.29 -3.22 -1.02
C GLY A 64 -18.97 -4.46 -1.84
N LEU A 65 -19.90 -4.87 -2.69
CA LEU A 65 -19.79 -5.96 -3.68
C LEU A 65 -18.70 -5.75 -4.77
N LYS A 66 -17.76 -4.82 -4.58
CA LYS A 66 -16.77 -4.43 -5.59
C LYS A 66 -15.35 -4.82 -5.17
N ASP A 67 -14.48 -4.88 -6.17
CA ASP A 67 -13.02 -5.10 -6.15
C ASP A 67 -12.34 -4.95 -4.78
N GLU A 68 -12.14 -6.08 -4.10
CA GLU A 68 -11.38 -6.18 -2.86
C GLU A 68 -9.92 -6.54 -3.13
N SER A 69 -8.99 -5.71 -2.66
CA SER A 69 -7.56 -6.05 -2.62
C SER A 69 -7.32 -7.03 -1.47
N LYS A 70 -6.71 -8.19 -1.71
CA LYS A 70 -6.47 -9.17 -0.64
C LYS A 70 -5.42 -10.22 -1.01
N PHE A 71 -4.93 -10.97 -0.02
CA PHE A 71 -3.97 -12.06 -0.23
C PHE A 71 -2.64 -11.64 -0.89
N ASN A 72 -2.22 -10.38 -0.73
CA ASN A 72 -0.91 -9.94 -1.20
C ASN A 72 0.16 -10.17 -0.14
N THR A 73 1.41 -10.31 -0.57
CA THR A 73 2.57 -10.47 0.29
C THR A 73 3.50 -9.27 0.15
N VAL A 74 3.79 -8.59 1.26
CA VAL A 74 4.79 -7.53 1.34
C VAL A 74 5.86 -7.96 2.34
N THR A 75 7.01 -8.38 1.84
CA THR A 75 8.04 -9.01 2.68
C THR A 75 9.45 -8.53 2.42
N ASN A 76 10.28 -8.47 3.47
CA ASN A 76 11.70 -8.18 3.35
C ASN A 76 12.05 -6.85 2.65
N ASN A 77 11.15 -5.86 2.65
CA ASN A 77 11.41 -4.56 2.05
C ASN A 77 12.11 -3.64 3.07
N TYR A 78 13.00 -2.79 2.58
CA TYR A 78 13.74 -1.80 3.35
C TYR A 78 13.25 -0.40 2.99
N LEU A 79 12.55 0.26 3.92
CA LEU A 79 11.93 1.56 3.74
C LEU A 79 12.56 2.57 4.70
N HIS A 80 12.98 3.72 4.19
CA HIS A 80 13.38 4.87 5.02
C HIS A 80 13.10 6.20 4.31
N ASN A 81 13.10 7.32 5.03
CA ASN A 81 12.88 8.64 4.41
C ASN A 81 11.60 8.72 3.58
N VAL A 82 10.48 8.26 4.16
CA VAL A 82 9.15 8.24 3.52
C VAL A 82 8.27 9.33 4.11
N GLY A 83 7.44 9.95 3.27
CA GLY A 83 6.53 11.03 3.65
C GLY A 83 7.24 12.39 3.77
N GLU A 84 8.32 12.63 3.02
CA GLU A 84 9.12 13.87 3.13
C GLU A 84 8.36 15.12 2.67
N ILE A 85 7.38 14.96 1.77
CA ILE A 85 6.49 16.04 1.29
C ILE A 85 5.14 15.97 2.01
N TYR A 86 4.44 14.86 1.86
CA TYR A 86 3.19 14.55 2.55
C TYR A 86 3.53 13.88 3.88
N ARG A 87 3.77 14.70 4.92
CA ARG A 87 4.16 14.24 6.26
C ARG A 87 3.19 13.29 6.98
N HIS A 88 2.01 13.06 6.40
CA HIS A 88 1.04 12.05 6.85
C HIS A 88 1.14 10.73 6.05
N GLY A 89 2.17 10.59 5.20
CA GLY A 89 2.46 9.40 4.42
C GLY A 89 3.14 8.34 5.28
N PRO A 90 2.48 7.21 5.59
CA PRO A 90 3.10 6.14 6.36
C PRO A 90 4.08 5.32 5.50
N GLY A 91 4.90 4.49 6.16
CA GLY A 91 5.76 3.51 5.48
C GLY A 91 4.93 2.50 4.68
N ILE A 92 4.09 1.71 5.37
CA ILE A 92 3.12 0.80 4.76
C ILE A 92 1.71 1.22 5.16
N PHE A 93 0.80 1.39 4.19
CA PHE A 93 -0.60 1.67 4.42
C PHE A 93 -1.48 0.55 3.88
N ILE A 94 -2.30 -0.04 4.74
CA ILE A 94 -3.33 -1.00 4.38
C ILE A 94 -4.68 -0.31 4.56
N ALA A 95 -5.38 -0.05 3.46
CA ALA A 95 -6.69 0.60 3.45
C ALA A 95 -7.68 -0.28 2.70
N GLN A 96 -8.65 -0.89 3.41
CA GLN A 96 -9.59 -1.84 2.79
C GLN A 96 -8.90 -3.01 2.07
N SER A 97 -7.88 -3.61 2.70
CA SER A 97 -7.24 -4.79 2.12
C SER A 97 -7.03 -5.87 3.16
N GLY A 98 -7.70 -7.01 2.94
CA GLY A 98 -7.75 -8.12 3.89
C GLY A 98 -6.78 -9.26 3.56
N HIS A 99 -6.51 -10.14 4.52
CA HIS A 99 -5.73 -11.38 4.33
C HIS A 99 -4.34 -11.20 3.70
N ASN A 100 -3.73 -10.02 3.83
CA ASN A 100 -2.37 -9.80 3.35
C ASN A 100 -1.34 -10.30 4.37
N THR A 101 -0.18 -10.71 3.88
CA THR A 101 0.99 -11.05 4.71
C THR A 101 1.99 -9.91 4.64
N ILE A 102 2.21 -9.23 5.77
CA ILE A 102 3.22 -8.17 5.90
C ILE A 102 4.28 -8.67 6.88
N SER A 103 5.48 -9.01 6.42
CA SER A 103 6.48 -9.69 7.26
C SER A 103 7.91 -9.25 6.95
N HIS A 104 8.80 -9.26 7.94
CA HIS A 104 10.24 -8.99 7.74
C HIS A 104 10.60 -7.67 7.05
N ASN A 105 9.71 -6.67 7.03
CA ASN A 105 10.05 -5.35 6.49
C ASN A 105 10.79 -4.53 7.55
N THR A 106 11.84 -3.82 7.14
CA THR A 106 12.53 -2.84 7.99
C THR A 106 12.09 -1.45 7.58
N ILE A 107 11.51 -0.71 8.51
CA ILE A 107 10.94 0.62 8.25
C ILE A 107 11.42 1.57 9.34
N HIS A 108 12.12 2.63 8.97
CA HIS A 108 12.66 3.61 9.92
C HIS A 108 12.81 5.00 9.25
N ASP A 109 13.24 6.03 10.00
CA ASP A 109 13.42 7.40 9.51
C ASP A 109 12.21 7.99 8.76
N LEU A 110 11.04 7.98 9.42
CA LEU A 110 9.78 8.52 8.91
C LEU A 110 9.29 9.61 9.86
N GLY A 111 8.59 10.62 9.34
CA GLY A 111 7.93 11.64 10.17
C GLY A 111 6.59 11.20 10.79
N TYR A 112 6.09 10.01 10.44
CA TYR A 112 4.76 9.50 10.82
C TYR A 112 4.81 8.01 11.19
N SER A 113 3.69 7.30 11.10
CA SER A 113 3.57 5.88 11.43
C SER A 113 4.28 4.97 10.42
N ALA A 114 5.04 3.99 10.92
CA ALA A 114 5.64 2.94 10.09
C ALA A 114 4.61 2.11 9.34
N MET A 115 3.51 1.78 10.02
CA MET A 115 2.40 1.05 9.42
C MET A 115 1.06 1.62 9.89
N VAL A 116 0.12 1.75 8.96
CA VAL A 116 -1.28 2.08 9.25
C VAL A 116 -2.17 0.98 8.69
N ILE A 117 -3.07 0.48 9.52
CA ILE A 117 -4.09 -0.50 9.13
C ILE A 117 -5.45 0.18 9.33
N SER A 118 -6.17 0.40 8.24
CA SER A 118 -7.45 1.12 8.24
C SER A 118 -8.53 0.30 7.54
N GLY A 119 -9.63 0.09 8.28
CA GLY A 119 -10.88 -0.47 7.78
C GLY A 119 -11.87 0.62 7.42
N CYS A 120 -13.14 0.24 7.19
CA CYS A 120 -14.15 1.25 6.88
C CYS A 120 -14.84 1.76 8.12
N ALA A 121 -15.26 3.02 8.07
CA ALA A 121 -16.10 3.61 9.09
C ALA A 121 -17.35 2.74 9.32
N PRO A 122 -17.74 2.44 10.58
CA PRO A 122 -18.90 1.61 10.90
C PRO A 122 -20.21 2.03 10.19
N THR A 123 -20.36 3.30 9.87
CA THR A 123 -21.53 3.85 9.16
C THR A 123 -21.68 3.31 7.74
N SER A 124 -20.60 2.96 7.04
CA SER A 124 -20.69 2.41 5.67
C SER A 124 -21.19 0.96 5.65
N TRP A 125 -21.12 0.24 6.77
CA TRP A 125 -21.62 -1.12 6.88
C TRP A 125 -23.15 -1.18 6.79
N ARG A 126 -23.82 -0.08 7.20
CA ARG A 126 -25.28 0.05 7.12
C ARG A 126 -25.79 0.27 5.70
N ILE A 127 -24.94 0.77 4.79
CA ILE A 127 -25.27 0.98 3.38
C ILE A 127 -25.27 -0.36 2.60
N MET A 128 -24.83 -1.45 3.23
CA MET A 128 -24.62 -2.75 2.59
C MET A 128 -25.54 -3.88 3.05
N LYS A 129 -26.51 -3.62 3.93
CA LYS A 129 -27.53 -4.64 4.19
C LYS A 129 -28.54 -4.60 3.05
N PRO A 130 -28.82 -5.72 2.35
CA PRO A 130 -30.06 -5.84 1.59
C PRO A 130 -31.27 -5.68 2.52
#